data_AF-A0A388SY44-F1
#
_entry.id   AF-A0A388SY44-F1
#
_cell.length_a   1.000
_cell.length_b   1.000
_cell.length_c   1.000
_cell.angle_alpha   90.00
_cell.angle_beta   90.00
_cell.angle_gamma   90.00
#
_symmetry.space_group_name_H-M   'P 1'
#
loop_
_entity.id
_entity.type
_entity.pdbx_description
1 polymer ?
#
loop_
_entity_poly.entity_id
_entity_poly.type
_entity_poly.pdbx_seq_one_letter_code
_entity_poly.pdbx_strand_id
1 'polypeptide(L)' 'MKPITYAQPPVELPLRTDSEPVPAAGCGVCAALAAQRREARLEGDGSVVSDCNVELRNHPHPGEST' A
#
# COMPACT_ATOMS: atom_id res chain seq x y z
N MET A 1 -17.76 31.75 -12.35
CA MET A 1 -17.86 31.07 -11.04
C MET A 1 -16.82 31.66 -10.10
N LYS A 2 -17.19 31.95 -8.84
CA LYS A 2 -16.22 32.30 -7.79
C LYS A 2 -15.75 31.00 -7.13
N PRO A 3 -14.44 30.75 -6.93
CA PRO A 3 -13.98 29.52 -6.30
C PRO A 3 -14.50 29.46 -4.86
N ILE A 4 -14.95 28.29 -4.45
CA ILE A 4 -15.29 28.03 -3.05
C ILE A 4 -13.96 27.91 -2.30
N THR A 5 -13.68 28.84 -1.39
CA THR A 5 -12.49 28.78 -0.54
C THR A 5 -12.92 28.37 0.87
N TYR A 6 -12.62 27.15 1.28
CA TYR A 6 -12.82 26.71 2.66
C TYR A 6 -11.63 27.14 3.51
N ALA A 7 -11.81 28.18 4.32
CA ALA A 7 -10.81 28.69 5.27
C ALA A 7 -10.79 27.85 6.57
N GLN A 8 -10.66 26.54 6.45
CA GLN A 8 -10.47 25.64 7.58
C GLN A 8 -9.01 25.19 7.64
N PRO A 9 -8.45 25.01 8.85
CA PRO A 9 -7.10 24.48 8.99
C PRO A 9 -7.00 23.11 8.29
N PRO A 10 -5.82 22.75 7.75
CA PRO A 10 -5.62 21.44 7.14
C PRO A 10 -5.98 20.31 8.11
N VAL A 11 -6.55 19.23 7.57
CA VAL A 11 -6.70 17.99 8.33
C VAL A 11 -5.31 17.38 8.48
N GLU A 12 -4.84 17.29 9.71
CA GLU A 12 -3.59 16.61 10.06
C GLU A 12 -3.83 15.09 10.04
N LEU A 13 -3.22 14.40 9.08
CA LEU A 13 -3.25 12.94 9.00
C LEU A 13 -1.98 12.37 9.67
N PRO A 14 -2.09 11.30 10.48
CA PRO A 14 -0.91 10.67 11.06
C PRO A 14 -0.01 10.10 9.95
N LEU A 15 1.29 10.32 10.08
CA LEU A 15 2.29 9.69 9.22
C LEU A 15 2.26 8.17 9.44
N ARG A 16 2.11 7.40 8.36
CA ARG A 16 2.28 5.95 8.41
C ARG A 16 3.76 5.63 8.35
N THR A 17 4.35 5.37 9.52
CA THR A 17 5.74 4.90 9.68
C THR A 17 5.87 3.38 9.69
N ASP A 18 4.79 2.66 9.42
CA ASP A 18 4.81 1.20 9.36
C ASP A 18 5.79 0.72 8.29
N SER A 19 6.49 -0.37 8.61
CA SER A 19 7.35 -1.03 7.64
C SER A 19 6.53 -1.56 6.46
N GLU A 20 7.21 -1.73 5.35
CA GLU A 20 6.62 -2.34 4.17
C GLU A 20 6.18 -3.79 4.45
N PRO A 21 4.97 -4.21 4.03
CA PRO A 21 4.47 -5.56 4.30
C PRO A 21 5.36 -6.65 3.70
N VAL A 22 5.50 -7.72 4.46
CA VAL A 22 6.23 -8.93 4.09
C VAL A 22 5.27 -9.91 3.44
N PRO A 23 5.61 -10.53 2.30
CA PRO A 23 4.77 -11.54 1.69
C PRO A 23 4.70 -12.80 2.56
N ALA A 24 3.50 -13.35 2.74
CA ALA A 24 3.35 -14.61 3.49
C ALA A 24 4.05 -15.77 2.79
N ALA A 25 4.71 -16.60 3.59
CA ALA A 25 5.44 -17.76 3.10
C ALA A 25 4.48 -18.78 2.46
N GLY A 26 4.85 -19.28 1.27
CA GLY A 26 4.06 -20.28 0.55
C GLY A 26 2.84 -19.72 -0.19
N CYS A 27 2.53 -18.41 -0.10
CA CYS A 27 1.47 -17.81 -0.91
C CYS A 27 2.02 -17.29 -2.25
N GLY A 28 1.58 -17.90 -3.36
CA GLY A 28 1.95 -17.48 -4.70
C GLY A 28 1.48 -16.05 -5.05
N VAL A 29 0.34 -15.62 -4.52
CA VAL A 29 -0.17 -14.26 -4.74
C VAL A 29 0.73 -13.23 -4.07
N CYS A 30 1.08 -13.46 -2.79
CA CYS A 30 1.98 -12.55 -2.08
C CYS A 30 3.38 -12.52 -2.71
N ALA A 31 3.89 -13.66 -3.21
CA ALA A 31 5.15 -13.71 -3.94
C ALA A 31 5.09 -12.90 -5.26
N ALA A 32 3.99 -13.01 -6.01
CA ALA A 32 3.80 -12.25 -7.24
C ALA A 32 3.70 -10.73 -6.98
N LEU A 33 2.95 -10.32 -5.95
CA LEU A 33 2.86 -8.92 -5.53
C LEU A 33 4.21 -8.36 -5.10
N ALA A 34 5.03 -9.15 -4.38
CA ALA A 34 6.37 -8.74 -3.99
C ALA A 34 7.31 -8.55 -5.20
N ALA A 35 7.18 -9.39 -6.23
CA ALA A 35 7.93 -9.26 -7.48
C ALA A 35 7.50 -8.01 -8.27
N GLN A 36 6.19 -7.81 -8.45
CA GLN A 36 5.63 -6.62 -9.12
C GLN A 36 6.04 -5.33 -8.41
N ARG A 37 5.98 -5.31 -7.07
CA ARG A 37 6.44 -4.18 -6.26
C ARG A 37 7.92 -3.85 -6.48
N ARG A 38 8.76 -4.87 -6.63
CA ARG A 38 10.19 -4.67 -6.91
C ARG A 38 10.41 -4.07 -8.29
N GLU A 39 9.68 -4.54 -9.30
CA GLU A 39 9.76 -4.00 -10.67
C GLU A 39 9.29 -2.55 -10.73
N ALA A 40 8.14 -2.24 -10.12
CA ALA A 40 7.61 -0.88 -10.03
C ALA A 40 8.60 0.10 -9.37
N ARG A 41 9.38 -0.36 -8.37
CA ARG A 41 10.46 0.46 -7.78
C ARG A 41 11.57 0.79 -8.77
N LEU A 42 11.96 -0.17 -9.61
CA LEU A 42 12.99 0.03 -10.61
C LEU A 42 12.52 1.02 -11.68
N GLU A 43 11.23 1.02 -11.98
CA GLU A 43 10.59 1.94 -12.92
C GLU A 43 10.26 3.31 -12.30
N GLY A 44 10.30 3.43 -10.97
CA GLY A 44 9.92 4.64 -10.24
C GLY A 44 8.41 4.84 -10.11
N ASP A 45 7.60 3.81 -10.37
CA ASP A 45 6.15 3.85 -10.22
C ASP A 45 5.75 3.66 -8.75
N GLY A 46 5.70 4.78 -8.03
CA GLY A 46 5.28 4.81 -6.63
C GLY A 46 3.81 4.42 -6.41
N SER A 47 2.95 4.57 -7.41
CA SER A 47 1.54 4.21 -7.30
C SER A 47 1.40 2.69 -7.21
N VAL A 48 2.03 1.96 -8.14
CA VAL A 48 1.99 0.49 -8.14
C VAL A 48 2.66 -0.09 -6.91
N VAL A 49 3.75 0.52 -6.42
CA VAL A 49 4.37 0.12 -5.14
C VAL A 49 3.39 0.24 -3.97
N SER A 50 2.64 1.35 -3.90
CA SER A 50 1.63 1.57 -2.87
C SER A 50 0.49 0.56 -2.96
N ASP A 51 -0.02 0.30 -4.15
CA ASP A 51 -1.12 -0.64 -4.38
C ASP A 51 -0.70 -2.07 -3.98
N CYS A 52 0.49 -2.52 -4.39
CA CYS A 52 1.04 -3.81 -3.95
C CYS A 52 1.14 -3.91 -2.42
N ASN A 53 1.49 -2.82 -1.74
CA ASN A 53 1.57 -2.77 -0.29
C ASN A 53 0.20 -2.79 0.39
N VAL A 54 -0.85 -2.27 -0.24
CA VAL A 54 -2.21 -2.38 0.29
C VAL A 54 -2.71 -3.82 0.13
N GLU A 55 -2.52 -4.41 -1.05
CA GLU A 55 -2.94 -5.79 -1.33
C GLU A 55 -2.22 -6.80 -0.43
N LEU A 56 -0.91 -6.67 -0.25
CA LEU A 56 -0.15 -7.56 0.65
C LEU A 56 -0.64 -7.52 2.10
N ARG A 57 -1.13 -6.37 2.60
CA ARG A 57 -1.65 -6.26 3.97
C ARG A 57 -3.05 -6.86 4.12
N ASN A 58 -3.84 -6.79 3.06
CA ASN A 58 -5.25 -7.18 3.09
C ASN A 58 -5.49 -8.58 2.53
N HIS A 59 -4.48 -9.22 1.95
CA HIS A 59 -4.63 -10.53 1.32
C HIS A 59 -4.94 -11.60 2.37
N PRO A 60 -6.10 -12.26 2.31
CA PRO A 60 -6.50 -13.23 3.32
C PRO A 60 -5.69 -14.52 3.19
N HIS A 61 -5.12 -14.99 4.30
CA HIS A 61 -4.49 -16.30 4.40
C HIS A 61 -5.37 -17.25 5.23
N PRO A 62 -5.66 -18.47 4.74
CA PRO A 62 -6.38 -19.47 5.52
C PRO A 62 -5.52 -19.88 6.73
N GLY A 63 -5.82 -19.31 7.90
CA GLY A 63 -5.10 -19.53 9.16
C GLY A 63 -4.58 -18.28 9.86
N GLU A 64 -4.65 -17.09 9.24
CA GLU A 64 -4.18 -15.82 9.81
C GLU A 64 -5.35 -14.91 10.23
N SER A 65 -6.38 -15.53 10.80
CA SER A 65 -7.46 -14.86 11.54
C SER A 65 -7.53 -15.49 12.93
N THR A 66 -6.65 -15.06 13.83
CA THR A 66 -6.75 -15.29 15.27
C THR A 66 -6.52 -13.97 15.97
#